data_AF-A0A813GF13-F1
#
_entry.id   AF-A0A813GF13-F1
#
_cell.length_a   1.000
_cell.length_b   1.000
_cell.length_c   1.000
_cell.angle_alpha   90.00
_cell.angle_beta   90.00
_cell.angle_gamma   90.00
#
_symmetry.space_group_name_H-M   'P 1'
#
loop_
_entity.id
_entity.type
_entity.pdbx_description
1 polymer ?
#
loop_
_entity_poly.entity_id
_entity_poly.type
_entity_poly.pdbx_seq_one_letter_code
_entity_poly.pdbx_strand_id
1 'polypeptide(L)'
;MSSTGMVAEPIGSLMDDNILDDLQLDLAPRLATDRSSKTSNPSKLSLQFSDNSLRRGVDVTKVLRRFGKLFKHSVGTEEDYQLGQEVHEVSAFITHNWSLNRWKKYMALCYYFHIVPAFVVSLVVHLLLFVLVLADKLPVSPAYFGGRTYY
;
A
#
# COMPACT_ATOMS: atom_id res chain seq x y z
N MET A 1 -59.31 -16.45 15.50
CA MET A 1 -58.24 -16.56 14.49
C MET A 1 -57.86 -15.14 14.12
N SER A 2 -56.79 -14.59 14.71
CA SER A 2 -56.32 -13.23 14.43
C SER A 2 -54.84 -13.33 14.06
N SER A 3 -54.53 -12.95 12.82
CA SER A 3 -53.22 -13.08 12.20
C SER A 3 -52.46 -11.78 12.40
N THR A 4 -51.50 -11.78 13.33
CA THR A 4 -50.62 -10.64 13.61
C THR A 4 -49.45 -10.66 12.62
N GLY A 5 -49.45 -9.75 11.66
CA GLY A 5 -48.36 -9.57 10.70
C GLY A 5 -47.17 -8.87 11.35
N MET A 6 -45.98 -9.47 11.24
CA MET A 6 -44.69 -8.84 11.56
C MET A 6 -44.23 -8.01 10.36
N VAL A 7 -44.16 -6.69 10.56
CA VAL A 7 -43.51 -5.74 9.64
C VAL A 7 -42.03 -5.69 10.02
N ALA A 8 -41.16 -6.03 9.08
CA ALA A 8 -39.72 -5.87 9.23
C ALA A 8 -39.34 -4.43 8.89
N GLU A 9 -38.84 -3.69 9.89
CA GLU A 9 -38.26 -2.37 9.71
C GLU A 9 -36.87 -2.47 9.04
N PRO A 10 -36.53 -1.61 8.07
CA PRO A 10 -35.21 -1.56 7.48
C PRO A 10 -34.22 -0.90 8.46
N ILE A 11 -33.16 -1.62 8.80
CA ILE A 11 -31.98 -1.10 9.52
C ILE A 11 -31.21 -0.19 8.53
N GLY A 12 -31.73 1.00 8.32
CA GLY A 12 -31.10 2.06 7.56
C GLY A 12 -30.75 3.22 8.47
N SER A 13 -29.50 3.69 8.36
CA SER A 13 -29.09 5.05 8.72
C SER A 13 -29.00 5.38 10.21
N LEU A 14 -27.96 4.83 10.86
CA LEU A 14 -27.28 5.49 11.99
C LEU A 14 -25.77 5.28 11.82
N MET A 15 -25.23 5.86 10.76
CA MET A 15 -23.81 6.19 10.66
C MET A 15 -23.76 7.71 10.69
N ASP A 16 -23.51 8.24 11.88
CA ASP A 16 -23.25 9.66 12.10
C ASP A 16 -21.96 10.02 11.35
N ASP A 17 -22.09 10.75 10.25
CA ASP A 17 -20.96 11.31 9.48
C ASP A 17 -20.19 12.39 10.26
N ASN A 18 -20.58 12.69 11.51
CA ASN A 18 -19.98 13.72 12.36
C ASN A 18 -18.78 13.25 13.21
N ILE A 19 -18.34 11.99 13.13
CA ILE A 19 -17.17 11.51 13.90
C ILE A 19 -15.83 11.95 13.25
N LEU A 20 -15.84 12.30 11.96
CA LEU A 20 -14.61 12.68 11.25
C LEU A 20 -14.19 14.15 11.45
N ASP A 21 -15.12 15.02 11.87
CA ASP A 21 -14.82 16.44 12.11
C ASP A 21 -14.25 16.67 13.52
N ASP A 22 -14.69 15.93 14.53
CA ASP A 22 -14.17 16.04 15.90
C ASP A 22 -12.76 15.46 16.08
N LEU A 23 -12.33 14.54 15.20
CA LEU A 23 -10.95 14.02 15.19
C LEU A 23 -9.95 14.91 14.43
N GLN A 24 -10.43 15.88 13.63
CA GLN A 24 -9.56 16.86 12.97
C GLN A 24 -9.24 18.06 13.87
N LEU A 25 -10.00 18.31 14.94
CA LEU A 25 -9.78 19.49 15.78
C LEU A 25 -8.60 19.37 16.77
N ASP A 26 -8.12 18.16 17.08
CA ASP A 26 -7.09 17.95 18.12
C ASP A 26 -5.69 17.60 17.57
N LEU A 27 -5.53 17.47 16.25
CA LEU A 27 -4.23 17.16 15.62
C LEU A 27 -3.48 18.38 15.05
N ALA A 28 -4.07 19.58 15.10
CA ALA A 28 -3.52 20.76 14.44
C ALA A 28 -2.28 21.40 15.12
N PRO A 29 -2.05 21.35 16.45
CA PRO A 29 -0.92 22.10 17.02
C PRO A 29 0.40 21.33 17.15
N ARG A 30 0.52 20.06 16.72
CA ARG A 30 1.74 19.25 16.92
C ARG A 30 2.71 19.16 15.74
N LEU A 31 2.42 19.82 14.61
CA LEU A 31 3.31 19.84 13.44
C LEU A 31 4.30 21.02 13.39
N ALA A 32 4.49 21.73 14.51
CA ALA A 32 5.34 22.92 14.59
C ALA A 32 6.64 22.71 15.38
N THR A 33 7.28 21.54 15.28
CA THR A 33 8.67 21.28 15.71
C THR A 33 9.04 19.98 14.99
N ASP A 34 9.99 19.87 14.06
CA ASP A 34 11.37 20.32 14.13
C ASP A 34 11.97 20.21 12.72
N ARG A 35 12.29 21.34 12.08
CA ARG A 35 13.00 21.39 10.79
C ARG A 35 14.50 21.40 11.07
N SER A 36 15.05 20.25 11.43
CA SER A 36 16.50 20.05 11.47
C SER A 36 16.86 18.58 11.23
N SER A 37 16.72 18.12 9.99
CA SER A 37 17.30 16.84 9.57
C SER A 37 18.55 17.09 8.72
N LYS A 38 19.68 17.09 9.44
CA LYS A 38 20.96 16.61 8.92
C LYS A 38 20.73 15.33 8.11
N THR A 39 21.49 15.19 7.03
CA THR A 39 21.62 13.98 6.22
C THR A 39 22.11 12.82 7.08
N SER A 40 21.19 12.14 7.78
CA SER A 40 21.47 10.90 8.49
C SER A 40 21.23 9.74 7.53
N ASN A 41 22.22 8.85 7.43
CA ASN A 41 22.04 7.49 6.92
C ASN A 41 20.68 6.94 7.37
N PRO A 42 19.93 6.19 6.53
CA PRO A 42 18.63 5.66 6.92
C PRO A 42 18.81 4.76 8.16
N SER A 43 18.60 5.36 9.32
CA SER A 43 18.68 4.71 10.62
C SER A 43 17.66 3.59 10.58
N LYS A 44 18.16 2.35 10.53
CA LYS A 44 17.32 1.16 10.61
C LYS A 44 16.45 1.32 11.85
N LEU A 45 15.14 1.44 11.66
CA LEU A 45 14.17 1.56 12.75
C LEU A 45 14.16 0.23 13.50
N SER A 46 15.03 0.10 14.51
CA SER A 46 15.04 -1.05 15.39
C SER A 46 13.92 -0.86 16.42
N LEU A 47 12.74 -1.36 16.08
CA LEU A 47 11.69 -1.56 17.07
C LEU A 47 12.16 -2.65 18.03
N GLN A 48 12.68 -2.23 19.19
CA GLN A 48 13.05 -3.09 20.30
C GLN A 48 11.81 -3.33 21.15
N PHE A 49 11.29 -4.55 21.12
CA PHE A 49 10.26 -5.00 22.04
C PHE A 49 10.95 -5.73 23.20
N SER A 50 10.55 -5.45 24.45
CA SER A 50 11.11 -6.12 25.62
C SER A 50 10.82 -7.63 25.65
N ASP A 51 9.74 -8.04 25.00
CA ASP A 51 9.35 -9.44 24.85
C ASP A 51 9.56 -9.90 23.40
N ASN A 52 10.50 -10.84 23.21
CA ASN A 52 10.80 -11.41 21.91
C ASN A 52 9.65 -12.25 21.35
N SER A 53 8.81 -12.82 22.22
CA SER A 53 7.69 -13.68 21.80
C SER A 53 6.59 -12.92 21.06
N LEU A 54 6.52 -11.60 21.23
CA LEU A 54 5.60 -10.70 20.53
C LEU A 54 6.07 -10.37 19.11
N ARG A 55 7.33 -10.66 18.76
CA ARG A 55 7.92 -10.30 17.47
C ARG A 55 7.65 -11.38 16.43
N ARG A 56 6.43 -11.36 15.90
CA ARG A 56 6.04 -12.22 14.78
C ARG A 56 6.13 -11.46 13.46
N GLY A 57 6.82 -12.05 12.49
CA GLY A 57 6.95 -11.54 11.13
C GLY A 57 6.45 -12.56 10.12
N VAL A 58 6.07 -12.07 8.94
CA VAL A 58 5.70 -12.91 7.81
C VAL A 58 6.59 -12.53 6.63
N ASP A 59 7.03 -13.53 5.88
CA ASP A 59 7.79 -13.31 4.64
C ASP A 59 6.93 -12.54 3.62
N VAL A 60 7.52 -11.49 3.03
CA VAL A 60 6.89 -10.65 2.00
C VAL A 60 6.33 -11.49 0.85
N THR A 61 7.01 -12.57 0.47
CA THR A 61 6.56 -13.47 -0.60
C THR A 61 5.23 -14.14 -0.26
N LYS A 62 5.04 -14.51 1.02
CA LYS A 62 3.79 -15.10 1.51
C LYS A 62 2.69 -14.04 1.57
N VAL A 63 3.01 -12.82 2.02
CA VAL A 63 2.07 -11.70 2.10
C VAL A 63 1.55 -11.29 0.71
N LEU A 64 2.44 -11.23 -0.28
CA LEU A 64 2.09 -10.82 -1.65
C LEU A 64 1.50 -11.95 -2.50
N ARG A 65 1.51 -13.19 -2.01
CA ARG A 65 0.96 -14.35 -2.71
C ARG A 65 -0.53 -14.14 -2.98
N ARG A 66 -1.00 -14.63 -4.15
CA ARG A 66 -2.40 -14.55 -4.57
C ARG A 66 -2.97 -13.12 -4.50
N PHE A 67 -2.19 -12.13 -4.98
CA PHE A 67 -2.57 -10.71 -5.04
C PHE A 67 -2.99 -10.11 -3.68
N GLY A 68 -2.27 -10.47 -2.62
CA GLY A 68 -2.57 -9.98 -1.28
C GLY A 68 -3.93 -10.46 -0.77
N LYS A 69 -4.28 -11.73 -1.02
CA LYS A 69 -5.51 -12.35 -0.50
C LYS A 69 -5.64 -12.19 1.02
N LEU A 70 -4.51 -12.16 1.74
CA LEU A 70 -4.41 -11.89 3.17
C LEU A 70 -5.10 -10.58 3.59
N PHE A 71 -5.08 -9.55 2.73
CA PHE A 71 -5.69 -8.26 3.00
C PHE A 71 -7.19 -8.19 2.68
N LYS A 72 -7.82 -9.30 2.28
CA LYS A 72 -9.25 -9.32 1.87
C LYS A 72 -10.19 -9.19 3.07
N HIS A 73 -9.84 -9.79 4.20
CA HIS A 73 -10.69 -9.85 5.39
C HIS A 73 -10.16 -8.90 6.44
N SER A 74 -11.06 -8.18 7.13
CA SER A 74 -10.75 -7.31 8.28
C SER A 74 -10.49 -8.07 9.57
N VAL A 75 -10.71 -9.39 9.55
CA VAL A 75 -10.47 -10.29 10.67
C VAL A 75 -9.50 -11.35 10.16
N GLY A 76 -8.34 -11.48 10.79
CA GLY A 76 -7.39 -12.53 10.47
C GLY A 76 -7.99 -13.90 10.80
N THR A 77 -7.75 -14.88 9.95
CA THR A 77 -8.08 -16.28 10.27
C THR A 77 -7.00 -16.89 11.15
N GLU A 78 -7.32 -17.95 11.89
CA GLU A 78 -6.32 -18.70 12.69
C GLU A 78 -5.12 -19.12 11.84
N GLU A 79 -5.37 -19.53 10.59
CA GLU A 79 -4.35 -19.88 9.60
C GLU A 79 -3.40 -18.70 9.28
N ASP A 80 -3.91 -17.46 9.25
CA ASP A 80 -3.12 -16.26 8.99
C ASP A 80 -2.20 -15.93 10.17
N TYR A 81 -2.66 -16.17 11.42
CA TYR A 81 -1.85 -15.97 12.62
C TYR A 81 -0.73 -17.01 12.76
N GLN A 82 -0.97 -18.25 12.30
CA GLN A 82 0.03 -19.31 12.26
C GLN A 82 1.08 -19.10 11.17
N LEU A 83 0.82 -18.23 10.19
CA LEU A 83 1.80 -17.85 9.17
C LEU A 83 2.96 -17.01 9.74
N GLY A 84 2.72 -16.36 10.88
CA GLY A 84 3.68 -15.57 11.62
C GLY A 84 4.73 -16.44 12.28
N GLN A 85 6.00 -16.17 11.96
CA GLN A 85 7.17 -16.83 12.53
C GLN A 85 7.90 -15.82 13.41
N GLU A 86 8.53 -16.29 14.48
CA GLU A 86 9.35 -15.44 15.33
C GLU A 86 10.54 -14.91 14.52
N VAL A 87 10.72 -13.59 14.53
CA VAL A 87 11.80 -12.94 13.78
C VAL A 87 12.58 -12.00 14.70
N HIS A 88 13.91 -12.09 14.59
CA HIS A 88 14.81 -11.23 15.35
C HIS A 88 14.76 -9.77 14.88
N GLU A 89 14.32 -9.53 13.64
CA GLU A 89 14.26 -8.20 13.06
C GLU A 89 13.09 -8.07 12.07
N VAL A 90 12.39 -6.94 12.14
CA VAL A 90 11.30 -6.59 11.23
C VAL A 90 11.77 -5.44 10.36
N SER A 91 11.91 -5.67 9.06
CA SER A 91 12.38 -4.65 8.11
C SER A 91 11.32 -3.61 7.78
N ALA A 92 10.05 -4.00 7.78
CA ALA A 92 8.93 -3.12 7.47
C ALA A 92 7.73 -3.46 8.36
N PHE A 93 7.14 -2.44 8.97
CA PHE A 93 5.90 -2.56 9.72
C PHE A 93 4.75 -2.01 8.89
N ILE A 94 3.73 -2.84 8.65
CA ILE A 94 2.55 -2.45 7.90
C ILE A 94 1.46 -2.15 8.92
N THR A 95 1.11 -0.87 9.06
CA THR A 95 0.05 -0.46 9.98
C THR A 95 -1.29 -1.01 9.52
N HIS A 96 -2.07 -1.45 10.49
CA HIS A 96 -3.34 -2.11 10.24
C HIS A 96 -4.47 -1.08 10.01
N ASN A 97 -4.32 -0.19 9.03
CA ASN A 97 -5.41 0.70 8.66
C ASN A 97 -6.39 -0.03 7.74
N TRP A 98 -7.48 -0.55 8.31
CA TRP A 98 -8.52 -1.29 7.60
C TRP A 98 -9.37 -0.44 6.64
N SER A 99 -9.31 0.90 6.76
CA SER A 99 -10.06 1.81 5.88
C SER A 99 -9.54 1.81 4.43
N LEU A 100 -8.26 1.44 4.23
CA LEU A 100 -7.67 1.43 2.88
C LEU A 100 -8.07 0.18 2.07
N ASN A 101 -8.56 0.43 0.85
CA ASN A 101 -8.84 -0.62 -0.14
C ASN A 101 -7.67 -1.58 -0.33
N ARG A 102 -7.98 -2.88 -0.40
CA ARG A 102 -7.02 -3.99 -0.58
C ARG A 102 -5.99 -3.72 -1.67
N TRP A 103 -6.43 -3.27 -2.83
CA TRP A 103 -5.57 -3.02 -3.98
C TRP A 103 -4.54 -1.94 -3.74
N LYS A 104 -4.89 -0.88 -2.98
CA LYS A 104 -3.95 0.19 -2.65
C LYS A 104 -2.82 -0.34 -1.77
N LYS A 105 -3.14 -1.17 -0.77
CA LYS A 105 -2.14 -1.83 0.09
C LYS A 105 -1.23 -2.77 -0.70
N TYR A 106 -1.83 -3.60 -1.54
CA TYR A 106 -1.09 -4.55 -2.37
C TYR A 106 -0.14 -3.82 -3.33
N MET A 107 -0.63 -2.81 -4.05
CA MET A 107 0.19 -2.01 -4.96
C MET A 107 1.29 -1.25 -4.22
N ALA A 108 1.00 -0.69 -3.04
CA ALA A 108 2.00 -0.01 -2.22
C ALA A 108 3.12 -0.96 -1.76
N LEU A 109 2.79 -2.18 -1.32
CA LEU A 109 3.80 -3.19 -0.98
C LEU A 109 4.58 -3.66 -2.21
N CYS A 110 3.89 -3.94 -3.32
CA CYS A 110 4.54 -4.34 -4.56
C CYS A 110 5.55 -3.28 -5.01
N TYR A 111 5.15 -2.01 -5.00
CA TYR A 111 6.02 -0.89 -5.29
C TYR A 111 7.18 -0.82 -4.30
N TYR A 112 6.92 -0.82 -3.00
CA TYR A 112 7.96 -0.71 -1.98
C TYR A 112 9.04 -1.80 -2.10
N PHE A 113 8.64 -3.07 -2.27
CA PHE A 113 9.58 -4.19 -2.33
C PHE A 113 10.18 -4.45 -3.72
N HIS A 114 9.52 -4.03 -4.80
CA HIS A 114 9.96 -4.32 -6.18
C HIS A 114 10.31 -3.08 -7.01
N ILE A 115 10.29 -1.86 -6.45
CA ILE A 115 10.64 -0.64 -7.21
C ILE A 115 12.05 -0.71 -7.79
N VAL A 116 13.03 -1.18 -7.02
CA VAL A 116 14.42 -1.24 -7.46
C VAL A 116 14.58 -2.19 -8.67
N PRO A 117 14.17 -3.47 -8.60
CA PRO A 117 14.28 -4.34 -9.77
C PRO A 117 13.41 -3.85 -10.95
N ALA A 118 12.21 -3.32 -10.69
CA ALA A 118 11.36 -2.76 -11.74
C ALA A 118 12.03 -1.57 -12.45
N PHE A 119 12.68 -0.69 -11.69
CA PHE A 119 13.41 0.46 -12.22
C PHE A 119 14.61 0.01 -13.07
N VAL A 120 15.39 -0.95 -12.58
CA VAL A 120 16.53 -1.51 -13.35
C VAL A 120 16.05 -2.14 -14.65
N VAL A 121 15.01 -2.97 -14.61
CA VAL A 121 14.44 -3.58 -15.83
C VAL A 121 13.91 -2.52 -16.79
N SER A 122 13.21 -1.51 -16.29
CA SER A 122 12.72 -0.39 -17.10
C SER A 122 13.87 0.33 -17.81
N LEU A 123 14.98 0.59 -17.09
CA LEU A 123 16.15 1.26 -17.64
C LEU A 123 16.83 0.39 -18.71
N VAL A 124 16.97 -0.91 -18.48
CA VAL A 124 17.51 -1.86 -19.47
C VAL A 124 16.66 -1.89 -20.73
N VAL A 125 15.32 -1.96 -20.58
CA VAL A 125 14.40 -1.95 -21.73
C VAL A 125 14.49 -0.63 -22.49
N HIS A 126 14.54 0.52 -21.79
CA HIS A 126 14.69 1.82 -22.44
C HIS A 126 16.02 1.93 -23.19
N LEU A 127 17.13 1.50 -22.61
CA LEU A 127 18.43 1.47 -23.28
C LEU A 127 18.42 0.55 -24.50
N LEU A 128 17.80 -0.62 -24.39
CA LEU A 128 17.68 -1.57 -25.51
C LEU A 128 16.85 -0.97 -26.65
N LEU A 129 15.70 -0.37 -26.34
CA LEU A 129 14.87 0.33 -27.32
C LEU A 129 15.64 1.50 -27.96
N PHE A 130 16.38 2.26 -27.16
CA PHE A 130 17.21 3.36 -27.65
C PHE A 130 18.29 2.87 -28.64
N VAL A 131 19.00 1.78 -28.32
CA VAL A 131 19.99 1.17 -29.23
C VAL A 131 19.34 0.65 -30.50
N LEU A 132 18.17 0.03 -30.41
CA LEU A 132 17.42 -0.45 -31.60
C LEU A 132 16.95 0.70 -32.50
N VAL A 133 16.59 1.84 -31.92
CA VAL A 133 16.27 3.07 -32.67
C VAL A 133 17.52 3.62 -33.35
N LEU A 134 18.66 3.71 -32.66
CA LEU A 134 19.92 4.17 -33.25
C LEU A 134 20.46 3.25 -34.36
N ALA A 135 20.11 1.97 -34.31
CA ALA A 135 20.47 0.98 -35.34
C ALA A 135 19.47 0.92 -36.51
N ASP A 136 18.50 1.84 -36.57
CA ASP A 136 17.42 1.89 -37.55
C ASP A 136 16.61 0.58 -37.66
N LYS A 137 16.58 -0.22 -36.59
CA LYS A 137 15.82 -1.49 -36.56
C LYS A 137 14.37 -1.28 -36.14
N LEU A 138 14.08 -0.21 -35.41
CA LEU A 138 12.73 0.17 -35.03
C LEU A 138 12.29 1.40 -35.80
N PRO A 139 11.13 1.38 -36.48
CA PRO A 139 10.58 2.57 -37.10
C PRO A 139 10.17 3.56 -36.00
N VAL A 140 10.76 4.75 -36.00
CA VAL A 140 10.29 5.86 -35.18
C VAL A 140 8.97 6.33 -35.78
N SER A 141 7.85 6.10 -35.09
CA SER A 141 6.55 6.54 -35.57
C SER A 141 6.50 8.07 -35.58
N PRO A 142 6.33 8.74 -36.74
CA PRO A 142 6.17 10.19 -36.79
C PRO A 142 4.82 10.68 -36.24
N ALA A 143 3.98 9.79 -35.70
CA ALA A 143 2.53 9.97 -35.61
C ALA A 143 2.00 10.97 -34.56
N TYR A 144 2.83 11.70 -33.81
CA TYR A 144 2.33 12.66 -32.79
C TYR A 144 2.95 14.06 -32.80
N PHE A 145 3.82 14.39 -33.77
CA PHE A 145 4.18 15.79 -34.06
C PHE A 145 3.32 16.36 -35.22
N GLY A 146 2.08 15.88 -35.33
CA GLY A 146 1.05 16.52 -36.13
C GLY A 146 0.61 17.83 -35.47
N GLY A 147 1.43 18.86 -35.62
CA GLY A 147 1.00 20.22 -35.39
C GLY A 147 -0.29 20.44 -36.16
N ARG A 148 -1.39 20.67 -35.43
CA ARG A 148 -2.52 21.37 -36.02
C ARG A 148 -2.03 22.77 -36.34
N THR A 149 -1.51 22.96 -37.54
CA THR A 149 -1.47 24.28 -38.16
C THR A 149 -2.93 24.65 -38.43
N TYR A 150 -3.55 25.28 -37.44
CA TYR A 150 -4.76 26.07 -37.68
C TYR A 150 -4.30 27.31 -38.44
N TYR A 151 -4.67 27.33 -39.73
CA TYR A 151 -4.78 28.44 -40.69
C TYR A 151 -3.87 29.67 -40.50
#